data_AF-A0A165Y4E7-F1
#
_entry.id   AF-A0A165Y4E7-F1
#
_cell.length_a   1.000
_cell.length_b   1.000
_cell.length_c   1.000
_cell.angle_alpha   90.00
_cell.angle_beta   90.00
_cell.angle_gamma   90.00
#
_symmetry.space_group_name_H-M   'P 1'
#
loop_
_entity.id
_entity.type
_entity.pdbx_description
1 polymer ?
#
loop_
_entity_poly.entity_id
_entity_poly.type
_entity_poly.pdbx_seq_one_letter_code
_entity_poly.pdbx_strand_id
1 'polypeptide(L)'
;MTSNSQLSLIHALVEAEHANGILHHVLKLEGVTRRTFAVAVRYNNGNPTAPETFRAFVQSCYREEHHRPYIPCIPNAVAFYARPDLQPAHSAHTYLSFSGKAWYILDVTASDLSRIVPLGVYVPYHKMAPGRTATVLDSIEPIALWVVGNDGLGIPVGLKGDVKALLHGDKPFTHANGCTRTTVLVKVKWPGYNIWEAQIRMKNESRPEDSYTFRRLVNQVKIKIRKFISDRADVESRNPHWAVGEVPGRLSAEDIILLAIVVVSQGAVMPILKVRDDYVFPDSASNDITSGAAAESALHLSGCQAISNPAARVPFFCGAFDFALCDFPNAGQFRDPCVFIDCFQGLYN
;
A
#
# COMPACT_ATOMS: atom_id res chain seq x y z
N MET A 1 -7.72 1.94 -23.28
CA MET A 1 -8.75 2.60 -22.45
C MET A 1 -9.75 1.54 -22.05
N THR A 2 -9.60 0.94 -20.87
CA THR A 2 -10.72 0.23 -20.25
C THR A 2 -11.72 1.31 -19.85
N SER A 3 -12.82 1.42 -20.59
CA SER A 3 -13.86 2.40 -20.26
C SER A 3 -14.39 2.10 -18.86
N ASN A 4 -14.72 3.11 -18.06
CA ASN A 4 -15.37 2.92 -16.75
C ASN A 4 -16.58 1.96 -16.84
N SER A 5 -17.22 1.85 -18.01
CA SER A 5 -18.26 0.87 -18.29
C SER A 5 -17.80 -0.59 -18.14
N GLN A 6 -16.56 -0.95 -18.49
CA GLN A 6 -16.05 -2.32 -18.32
C GLN A 6 -15.83 -2.70 -16.86
N LEU A 7 -15.44 -1.74 -16.01
CA LEU A 7 -15.28 -2.00 -14.58
C LEU A 7 -16.63 -2.28 -13.90
N SER A 8 -17.71 -1.66 -14.39
CA SER A 8 -19.06 -1.88 -13.86
C SER A 8 -19.53 -3.35 -13.96
N LEU A 9 -18.96 -4.12 -14.90
CA LEU A 9 -19.30 -5.53 -15.12
C LEU A 9 -19.09 -6.42 -13.89
N ILE A 10 -18.07 -6.10 -13.08
CA ILE A 10 -17.67 -6.91 -11.91
C ILE A 10 -17.75 -6.15 -10.59
N HIS A 11 -18.21 -4.90 -10.61
CA HIS A 11 -18.18 -4.00 -9.44
C HIS A 11 -18.89 -4.60 -8.22
N ALA A 12 -20.15 -5.01 -8.37
CA ALA A 12 -20.94 -5.59 -7.28
C ALA A 12 -20.34 -6.92 -6.75
N LEU A 13 -19.73 -7.71 -7.64
CA LEU A 13 -19.05 -8.94 -7.25
C LEU A 13 -17.80 -8.63 -6.41
N VAL A 14 -16.96 -7.70 -6.87
CA VAL A 14 -15.74 -7.29 -6.16
C VAL A 14 -16.09 -6.67 -4.81
N GLU A 15 -17.12 -5.82 -4.75
CA GLU A 15 -17.59 -5.22 -3.50
C GLU A 15 -17.97 -6.29 -2.47
N ALA A 16 -18.75 -7.29 -2.89
CA ALA A 16 -19.16 -8.39 -2.01
C ALA A 16 -17.98 -9.26 -1.56
N GLU A 17 -17.06 -9.62 -2.47
CA GLU A 17 -15.92 -10.47 -2.12
C GLU A 17 -14.92 -9.76 -1.20
N HIS A 18 -14.76 -8.44 -1.37
CA HIS A 18 -13.74 -7.63 -0.71
C HIS A 18 -14.28 -6.69 0.39
N ALA A 19 -15.54 -6.83 0.82
CA ALA A 19 -16.18 -5.91 1.76
C ALA A 19 -15.33 -5.59 3.02
N ASN A 20 -14.64 -6.59 3.56
CA ASN A 20 -13.77 -6.47 4.74
C ASN A 20 -12.27 -6.55 4.41
N GLY A 21 -11.91 -6.32 3.15
CA GLY A 21 -10.55 -6.44 2.63
C GLY A 21 -9.67 -5.24 3.00
N ILE A 22 -8.42 -5.50 3.33
CA ILE A 22 -7.40 -4.49 3.63
C ILE A 22 -7.16 -3.57 2.42
N LEU A 23 -7.00 -4.14 1.22
CA LEU A 23 -6.80 -3.35 0.02
C LEU A 23 -8.06 -2.60 -0.37
N HIS A 24 -9.25 -3.17 -0.15
CA HIS A 24 -10.49 -2.42 -0.33
C HIS A 24 -10.54 -1.20 0.59
N HIS A 25 -10.17 -1.36 1.87
CA HIS A 25 -10.11 -0.24 2.81
C HIS A 25 -9.13 0.87 2.36
N VAL A 26 -7.92 0.48 1.93
CA VAL A 26 -6.83 1.41 1.58
C VAL A 26 -6.98 2.01 0.18
N LEU A 27 -7.25 1.17 -0.83
CA LEU A 27 -7.30 1.53 -2.26
C LEU A 27 -8.68 1.91 -2.76
N LYS A 28 -9.72 1.70 -1.94
CA LYS A 28 -11.13 1.84 -2.29
C LYS A 28 -11.59 0.85 -3.36
N LEU A 29 -12.90 0.77 -3.53
CA LEU A 29 -13.54 -0.21 -4.39
C LEU A 29 -13.06 -0.12 -5.84
N GLU A 30 -12.89 1.09 -6.36
CA GLU A 30 -12.37 1.33 -7.72
C GLU A 30 -10.98 0.71 -7.91
N GLY A 31 -10.08 0.90 -6.94
CA GLY A 31 -8.72 0.38 -6.99
C GLY A 31 -8.68 -1.16 -7.00
N VAL A 32 -9.50 -1.81 -6.17
CA VAL A 32 -9.58 -3.28 -6.11
C VAL A 32 -10.29 -3.85 -7.33
N THR A 33 -11.37 -3.20 -7.80
CA THR A 33 -12.11 -3.61 -9.02
C THR A 33 -11.20 -3.62 -10.23
N ARG A 34 -10.43 -2.55 -10.40
CA ARG A 34 -9.45 -2.43 -11.49
C ARG A 34 -8.37 -3.50 -11.44
N ARG A 35 -7.82 -3.79 -10.26
CA ARG A 35 -6.80 -4.84 -10.08
C ARG A 35 -7.38 -6.22 -10.38
N THR A 36 -8.57 -6.52 -9.89
CA THR A 36 -9.29 -7.77 -10.18
C THR A 36 -9.54 -7.93 -11.68
N PHE A 37 -10.05 -6.88 -12.33
CA PHE A 37 -10.26 -6.87 -13.77
C PHE A 37 -8.96 -7.14 -14.54
N ALA A 38 -7.87 -6.46 -14.15
CA ALA A 38 -6.56 -6.64 -14.78
C ALA A 38 -6.02 -8.06 -14.59
N VAL A 39 -6.15 -8.68 -13.42
CA VAL A 39 -5.76 -10.09 -13.20
C VAL A 39 -6.60 -11.03 -14.04
N ALA A 40 -7.93 -10.84 -14.08
CA ALA A 40 -8.83 -11.67 -14.87
C ALA A 40 -8.46 -11.63 -16.36
N VAL A 41 -8.24 -10.45 -16.92
CA VAL A 41 -7.94 -10.28 -18.35
C VAL A 41 -6.51 -10.70 -18.67
N ARG A 42 -5.51 -10.22 -17.93
CA ARG A 42 -4.09 -10.38 -18.29
C ARG A 42 -3.52 -11.71 -17.87
N TYR A 43 -3.91 -12.21 -16.71
CA TYR A 43 -3.29 -13.40 -16.12
C TYR A 43 -4.14 -14.65 -16.30
N ASN A 44 -5.43 -14.49 -16.61
CA ASN A 44 -6.34 -15.63 -16.79
C ASN A 44 -7.07 -15.65 -18.14
N ASN A 45 -6.71 -14.75 -19.08
CA ASN A 45 -7.29 -14.63 -20.43
C ASN A 45 -8.82 -14.45 -20.43
N GLY A 46 -9.38 -13.80 -19.41
CA GLY A 46 -10.80 -13.46 -19.36
C GLY A 46 -11.18 -12.51 -20.50
N ASN A 47 -12.30 -12.77 -21.17
CA ASN A 47 -12.78 -11.95 -22.27
C ASN A 47 -13.88 -10.96 -21.84
N PRO A 48 -13.59 -9.66 -21.71
CA PRO A 48 -14.57 -8.67 -21.26
C PRO A 48 -15.60 -8.26 -22.34
N THR A 49 -15.49 -8.75 -23.59
CA THR A 49 -16.46 -8.42 -24.65
C THR A 49 -17.78 -9.17 -24.54
N ALA A 50 -17.84 -10.20 -23.69
CA ALA A 50 -19.06 -10.94 -23.34
C ALA A 50 -19.38 -10.73 -21.84
N PRO A 51 -20.11 -9.65 -21.46
CA PRO A 51 -20.33 -9.23 -20.08
C PRO A 51 -20.74 -10.34 -19.09
N GLU A 52 -21.79 -11.09 -19.42
CA GLU A 52 -22.33 -12.14 -18.53
C GLU A 52 -21.35 -13.30 -18.38
N THR A 53 -20.77 -13.76 -19.48
CA THR A 53 -19.74 -14.81 -19.49
C THR A 53 -18.51 -14.37 -18.71
N PHE A 54 -18.08 -13.12 -18.88
CA PHE A 54 -16.94 -12.56 -18.17
C PHE A 54 -17.20 -12.46 -16.66
N ARG A 55 -18.39 -12.00 -16.26
CA ARG A 55 -18.77 -11.92 -14.86
C ARG A 55 -18.81 -13.30 -14.20
N ALA A 56 -19.44 -14.28 -14.86
CA ALA A 56 -19.48 -15.66 -14.39
C ALA A 56 -18.07 -16.26 -14.28
N PHE A 57 -17.20 -15.97 -15.26
CA PHE A 57 -15.79 -16.36 -15.23
C PHE A 57 -15.06 -15.76 -14.02
N VAL A 58 -15.14 -14.45 -13.81
CA VAL A 58 -14.49 -13.77 -12.67
C VAL A 58 -15.01 -14.33 -11.35
N GLN A 59 -16.31 -14.58 -11.23
CA GLN A 59 -16.90 -15.21 -10.05
C GLN A 59 -16.34 -16.62 -9.81
N SER A 60 -16.20 -17.43 -10.85
CA SER A 60 -15.61 -18.77 -10.74
C SER A 60 -14.16 -18.73 -10.27
N CYS A 61 -13.40 -17.70 -10.64
CA CYS A 61 -12.01 -17.53 -10.21
C CYS A 61 -11.84 -17.24 -8.72
N TYR A 62 -12.89 -16.84 -7.98
CA TYR A 62 -12.83 -16.66 -6.52
C TYR A 62 -13.13 -17.93 -5.72
N ARG A 63 -13.46 -19.03 -6.41
CA ARG A 63 -14.00 -20.23 -5.76
C ARG A 63 -13.17 -21.45 -6.12
N GLU A 64 -12.84 -22.21 -5.09
CA GLU A 64 -12.46 -23.61 -5.23
C GLU A 64 -13.72 -24.42 -5.01
N GLU A 65 -14.25 -24.99 -6.10
CA GLU A 65 -15.56 -25.65 -6.09
C GLU A 65 -16.66 -24.69 -5.63
N HIS A 66 -17.16 -24.85 -4.40
CA HIS A 66 -18.23 -24.04 -3.81
C HIS A 66 -17.78 -23.13 -2.66
N HIS A 67 -16.49 -23.13 -2.31
CA HIS A 67 -15.97 -22.35 -1.19
C HIS A 67 -14.81 -21.44 -1.59
N ARG A 68 -14.45 -20.50 -0.72
CA ARG A 68 -13.19 -19.75 -0.88
C ARG A 68 -12.02 -20.71 -0.64
N PRO A 69 -10.95 -20.66 -1.44
CA PRO A 69 -9.79 -21.48 -1.20
C PRO A 69 -9.12 -21.09 0.12
N TYR A 70 -8.63 -22.09 0.86
CA TYR A 70 -7.86 -21.85 2.08
C TYR A 70 -6.38 -21.80 1.75
N ILE A 71 -5.73 -20.68 2.05
CA ILE A 71 -4.30 -20.45 1.80
C ILE A 71 -3.55 -20.53 3.15
N PRO A 72 -2.81 -21.62 3.44
CA PRO A 72 -2.28 -21.89 4.77
C PRO A 72 -1.44 -20.76 5.38
N CYS A 73 -0.63 -20.10 4.55
CA CYS A 73 0.27 -19.05 5.01
C CYS A 73 -0.34 -17.64 5.07
N ILE A 74 -1.57 -17.47 4.55
CA ILE A 74 -2.30 -16.20 4.57
C ILE A 74 -3.76 -16.48 4.96
N PRO A 75 -4.06 -16.53 6.27
CA PRO A 75 -5.43 -16.72 6.72
C PRO A 75 -6.34 -15.61 6.19
N ASN A 76 -7.59 -15.96 5.89
CA ASN A 76 -8.61 -15.02 5.42
C ASN A 76 -8.27 -14.31 4.10
N ALA A 77 -7.43 -14.91 3.26
CA ALA A 77 -7.12 -14.44 1.92
C ALA A 77 -8.37 -14.38 1.02
N VAL A 78 -8.50 -13.28 0.28
CA VAL A 78 -9.39 -13.17 -0.87
C VAL A 78 -8.57 -13.52 -2.11
N ALA A 79 -8.59 -14.80 -2.44
CA ALA A 79 -7.75 -15.38 -3.48
C ALA A 79 -8.45 -15.44 -4.83
N PHE A 80 -7.67 -15.44 -5.90
CA PHE A 80 -8.11 -15.51 -7.29
C PHE A 80 -7.30 -16.57 -8.03
N TYR A 81 -7.97 -17.49 -8.71
CA TYR A 81 -7.33 -18.66 -9.30
C TYR A 81 -6.19 -18.26 -10.24
N ALA A 82 -5.02 -18.87 -10.07
CA ALA A 82 -3.87 -18.68 -10.94
C ALA A 82 -3.80 -19.88 -11.89
N ARG A 83 -4.25 -19.66 -13.14
CA ARG A 83 -4.28 -20.69 -14.17
C ARG A 83 -2.88 -21.27 -14.42
N PRO A 84 -2.69 -22.60 -14.29
CA PRO A 84 -1.37 -23.22 -14.45
C PRO A 84 -0.91 -23.29 -15.90
N ASP A 85 -1.84 -23.22 -16.85
CA ASP A 85 -1.57 -23.23 -18.30
C ASP A 85 -1.01 -21.89 -18.81
N LEU A 86 -1.10 -20.83 -18.01
CA LEU A 86 -0.60 -19.52 -18.34
C LEU A 86 0.68 -19.25 -17.55
N GLN A 87 1.73 -18.84 -18.25
CA GLN A 87 2.95 -18.38 -17.59
C GLN A 87 2.60 -17.16 -16.75
N PRO A 88 2.76 -17.21 -15.42
CA PRO A 88 2.52 -16.05 -14.59
C PRO A 88 3.44 -14.92 -15.05
N ALA A 89 3.02 -13.67 -14.90
CA ALA A 89 3.95 -12.56 -15.01
C ALA A 89 5.15 -12.82 -14.08
N HIS A 90 6.37 -12.53 -14.54
CA HIS A 90 7.60 -12.86 -13.82
C HIS A 90 7.65 -12.34 -12.37
N SER A 91 6.86 -11.31 -12.05
CA SER A 91 6.80 -10.70 -10.72
C SER A 91 5.59 -11.14 -9.87
N ALA A 92 4.65 -11.90 -10.43
CA ALA A 92 3.44 -12.30 -9.71
C ALA A 92 3.75 -13.35 -8.62
N HIS A 93 3.24 -13.10 -7.42
CA HIS A 93 3.28 -14.06 -6.32
C HIS A 93 2.06 -14.98 -6.39
N THR A 94 2.31 -16.28 -6.27
CA THR A 94 1.28 -17.32 -6.25
C THR A 94 1.45 -18.17 -5.01
N TYR A 95 0.33 -18.56 -4.44
CA TYR A 95 0.27 -19.27 -3.17
C TYR A 95 -0.53 -20.55 -3.38
N LEU A 96 -0.07 -21.65 -2.79
CA LEU A 96 -0.77 -22.92 -2.89
C LEU A 96 -1.91 -22.97 -1.88
N SER A 97 -3.08 -23.43 -2.31
CA SER A 97 -4.16 -23.83 -1.40
C SER A 97 -3.92 -25.24 -0.86
N PHE A 98 -4.78 -25.70 0.06
CA PHE A 98 -4.73 -27.08 0.58
C PHE A 98 -4.88 -28.16 -0.49
N SER A 99 -5.61 -27.86 -1.57
CA SER A 99 -5.76 -28.75 -2.72
C SER A 99 -4.53 -28.78 -3.63
N GLY A 100 -3.50 -27.98 -3.34
CA GLY A 100 -2.30 -27.85 -4.17
C GLY A 100 -2.46 -26.96 -5.41
N LYS A 101 -3.61 -26.29 -5.58
CA LYS A 101 -3.81 -25.32 -6.67
C LYS A 101 -3.13 -23.99 -6.36
N ALA A 102 -2.66 -23.30 -7.39
CA ALA A 102 -2.04 -21.98 -7.26
C ALA A 102 -3.08 -20.85 -7.32
N TRP A 103 -2.87 -19.83 -6.49
CA TRP A 103 -3.76 -18.67 -6.37
C TRP A 103 -2.98 -17.36 -6.26
N TYR A 104 -3.50 -16.31 -6.89
CA TYR A 104 -3.14 -14.93 -6.59
C TYR A 104 -3.90 -14.45 -5.37
N ILE A 105 -3.31 -13.55 -4.59
CA ILE A 105 -3.98 -12.98 -3.40
C ILE A 105 -4.34 -11.54 -3.73
N LEU A 106 -5.60 -11.31 -4.05
CA LEU A 106 -6.09 -9.99 -4.45
C LEU A 106 -6.37 -9.11 -3.24
N ASP A 107 -6.71 -9.70 -2.10
CA ASP A 107 -6.91 -9.00 -0.85
C ASP A 107 -6.75 -9.96 0.33
N VAL A 108 -6.71 -9.42 1.55
CA VAL A 108 -6.80 -10.18 2.79
C VAL A 108 -7.82 -9.49 3.67
N THR A 109 -8.78 -10.25 4.20
CA THR A 109 -9.76 -9.67 5.13
C THR A 109 -9.17 -9.52 6.52
N ALA A 110 -9.51 -8.42 7.19
CA ALA A 110 -9.10 -8.16 8.57
C ALA A 110 -10.33 -8.12 9.48
N SER A 111 -10.18 -8.63 10.71
CA SER A 111 -11.20 -8.52 11.75
C SER A 111 -11.37 -7.08 12.25
N ASP A 112 -10.30 -6.30 12.21
CA ASP A 112 -10.26 -4.91 12.67
C ASP A 112 -9.55 -4.03 11.64
N LEU A 113 -10.35 -3.39 10.78
CA LEU A 113 -9.83 -2.46 9.78
C LEU A 113 -9.35 -1.13 10.39
N SER A 114 -9.72 -0.80 11.63
CA SER A 114 -9.27 0.45 12.28
C SER A 114 -7.77 0.45 12.55
N ARG A 115 -7.15 -0.73 12.63
CA ARG A 115 -5.69 -0.90 12.78
C ARG A 115 -4.91 -0.78 11.49
N ILE A 116 -5.57 -0.73 10.33
CA ILE A 116 -4.90 -0.54 9.05
C ILE A 116 -4.63 0.94 8.85
N VAL A 117 -3.36 1.32 8.68
CA VAL A 117 -2.99 2.73 8.50
C VAL A 117 -3.60 3.26 7.19
N PRO A 118 -4.46 4.29 7.22
CA PRO A 118 -5.12 4.79 6.01
C PRO A 118 -4.19 5.73 5.22
N LEU A 119 -3.16 5.15 4.61
CA LEU A 119 -2.10 5.85 3.87
C LEU A 119 -2.62 6.63 2.63
N GLY A 120 -3.90 6.50 2.29
CA GLY A 120 -4.49 7.13 1.11
C GLY A 120 -3.95 6.57 -0.21
N VAL A 121 -4.68 6.79 -1.30
CA VAL A 121 -4.27 6.29 -2.62
C VAL A 121 -3.37 7.32 -3.30
N TYR A 122 -2.16 6.91 -3.67
CA TYR A 122 -1.36 7.68 -4.61
C TYR A 122 -1.87 7.48 -6.03
N VAL A 123 -2.29 8.57 -6.67
CA VAL A 123 -2.77 8.57 -8.04
C VAL A 123 -1.80 9.39 -8.91
N PRO A 124 -0.99 8.75 -9.75
CA PRO A 124 0.01 9.45 -10.57
C PRO A 124 -0.66 10.41 -11.55
N TYR A 125 -0.08 11.59 -11.73
CA TYR A 125 -0.52 12.61 -12.70
C TYR A 125 -1.93 13.17 -12.52
N HIS A 126 -2.64 12.83 -11.44
CA HIS A 126 -4.03 13.24 -11.22
C HIS A 126 -4.27 14.74 -11.44
N LYS A 127 -3.35 15.59 -10.99
CA LYS A 127 -3.47 17.05 -11.10
C LYS A 127 -3.03 17.62 -12.46
N MET A 128 -2.15 16.93 -13.19
CA MET A 128 -1.48 17.50 -14.37
C MET A 128 -1.94 16.90 -15.68
N ALA A 129 -2.31 15.62 -15.70
CA ALA A 129 -2.68 14.90 -16.91
C ALA A 129 -3.62 13.72 -16.57
N PRO A 130 -4.90 13.98 -16.25
CA PRO A 130 -5.84 12.94 -15.84
C PRO A 130 -6.03 11.85 -16.91
N GLY A 131 -5.94 12.19 -18.20
CA GLY A 131 -5.97 11.20 -19.29
C GLY A 131 -4.81 10.20 -19.23
N ARG A 132 -3.63 10.60 -18.72
CA ARG A 132 -2.47 9.69 -18.55
C ARG A 132 -2.60 8.83 -17.30
N THR A 133 -3.33 9.29 -16.29
CA THR A 133 -3.55 8.55 -15.04
C THR A 133 -4.17 7.18 -15.30
N ALA A 134 -5.21 7.10 -16.14
CA ALA A 134 -5.86 5.84 -16.46
C ALA A 134 -4.87 4.87 -17.13
N THR A 135 -4.13 5.30 -18.15
CA THR A 135 -3.14 4.44 -18.82
C THR A 135 -2.04 3.96 -17.88
N VAL A 136 -1.52 4.84 -17.02
CA VAL A 136 -0.46 4.49 -16.06
C VAL A 136 -0.95 3.45 -15.08
N LEU A 137 -2.11 3.69 -14.46
CA LEU A 137 -2.71 2.76 -13.51
C LEU A 137 -3.15 1.45 -14.19
N ASP A 138 -3.32 1.43 -15.52
CA ASP A 138 -3.59 0.19 -16.24
C ASP A 138 -2.27 -0.55 -16.35
N SER A 139 -1.16 0.11 -16.67
CA SER A 139 0.13 -0.54 -16.83
C SER A 139 0.81 -1.04 -15.55
N ILE A 140 0.28 -0.75 -14.36
CA ILE A 140 0.90 -1.22 -13.10
C ILE A 140 0.63 -2.71 -12.85
N GLU A 141 1.52 -3.33 -12.07
CA GLU A 141 1.31 -4.69 -11.54
C GLU A 141 0.02 -4.73 -10.71
N PRO A 142 -0.99 -5.50 -11.13
CA PRO A 142 -2.27 -5.52 -10.43
C PRO A 142 -2.21 -6.28 -9.10
N ILE A 143 -1.26 -7.19 -8.91
CA ILE A 143 -1.13 -8.00 -7.69
C ILE A 143 -0.34 -7.26 -6.61
N ALA A 144 -0.86 -7.25 -5.37
CA ALA A 144 -0.12 -6.78 -4.21
C ALA A 144 0.94 -7.81 -3.79
N LEU A 145 2.12 -7.34 -3.42
CA LEU A 145 3.20 -8.20 -2.93
C LEU A 145 3.03 -8.38 -1.42
N TRP A 146 2.28 -9.39 -1.02
CA TRP A 146 2.08 -9.72 0.40
C TRP A 146 3.37 -10.21 1.04
N VAL A 147 3.67 -9.66 2.21
CA VAL A 147 4.87 -9.95 2.98
C VAL A 147 4.55 -11.07 3.96
N VAL A 148 5.00 -12.28 3.68
CA VAL A 148 4.68 -13.47 4.49
C VAL A 148 5.97 -14.05 5.06
N GLY A 149 6.14 -13.95 6.37
CA GLY A 149 7.27 -14.51 7.10
C GLY A 149 7.00 -15.94 7.59
N ASN A 150 7.86 -16.45 8.47
CA ASN A 150 7.64 -17.73 9.14
C ASN A 150 6.44 -17.70 10.08
N ASP A 151 6.18 -16.56 10.69
CA ASP A 151 5.11 -16.37 11.69
C ASP A 151 3.77 -15.97 11.04
N GLY A 152 3.68 -16.01 9.70
CA GLY A 152 2.48 -15.70 8.94
C GLY A 152 2.54 -14.35 8.23
N LEU A 153 1.38 -13.70 8.09
CA LEU A 153 1.24 -12.47 7.32
C LEU A 153 1.77 -11.25 8.07
N GLY A 154 2.71 -10.57 7.43
CA GLY A 154 3.32 -9.34 7.89
C GLY A 154 4.63 -9.55 8.63
N ILE A 155 5.40 -8.47 8.75
CA ILE A 155 6.64 -8.45 9.53
C ILE A 155 6.72 -7.16 10.37
N PRO A 156 7.25 -7.20 11.60
CA PRO A 156 7.47 -6.00 12.40
C PRO A 156 8.47 -5.05 11.73
N VAL A 157 8.14 -3.76 11.71
CA VAL A 157 8.99 -2.69 11.17
C VAL A 157 10.15 -2.38 12.12
N GLY A 158 9.89 -2.34 13.44
CA GLY A 158 10.87 -2.02 14.48
C GLY A 158 12.01 -3.03 14.63
N LEU A 159 11.78 -4.30 14.26
CA LEU A 159 12.81 -5.35 14.38
C LEU A 159 14.02 -5.02 13.49
N LYS A 160 15.15 -4.77 14.15
CA LYS A 160 16.45 -4.51 13.51
C LYS A 160 17.01 -5.80 12.90
N GLY A 161 17.68 -5.67 11.76
CA GLY A 161 18.23 -6.79 11.02
C GLY A 161 17.40 -7.16 9.79
N ASP A 162 17.99 -8.04 8.98
CA ASP A 162 17.38 -8.49 7.73
C ASP A 162 16.32 -9.56 7.98
N VAL A 163 15.27 -9.54 7.17
CA VAL A 163 14.25 -10.58 7.16
C VAL A 163 14.88 -11.87 6.61
N LYS A 164 15.11 -12.84 7.49
CA LYS A 164 15.79 -14.10 7.15
C LYS A 164 14.91 -15.06 6.35
N ALA A 165 13.64 -15.17 6.69
CA ALA A 165 12.71 -16.04 6.01
C ALA A 165 11.51 -15.22 5.53
N LEU A 166 11.38 -15.15 4.21
CA LEU A 166 10.32 -14.42 3.53
C LEU A 166 9.86 -15.30 2.38
N LEU A 167 8.58 -15.66 2.36
CA LEU A 167 8.00 -16.37 1.24
C LEU A 167 8.14 -15.50 -0.01
N HIS A 168 8.64 -16.10 -1.09
CA HIS A 168 9.02 -15.40 -2.32
C HIS A 168 10.13 -14.36 -2.15
N GLY A 169 10.88 -14.37 -1.05
CA GLY A 169 11.94 -13.39 -0.79
C GLY A 169 12.99 -13.33 -1.90
N ASP A 170 13.31 -14.47 -2.50
CA ASP A 170 14.33 -14.58 -3.55
C ASP A 170 13.75 -14.38 -4.96
N LYS A 171 12.44 -14.15 -5.09
CA LYS A 171 11.84 -13.80 -6.38
C LYS A 171 12.36 -12.43 -6.86
N PRO A 172 12.72 -12.29 -8.15
CA PRO A 172 13.09 -10.99 -8.71
C PRO A 172 11.94 -9.98 -8.64
N PHE A 173 12.24 -8.77 -8.20
CA PHE A 173 11.34 -7.62 -8.26
C PHE A 173 11.59 -6.82 -9.56
N THR A 174 10.90 -7.23 -10.62
CA THR A 174 11.04 -6.69 -11.97
C THR A 174 9.85 -5.83 -12.38
N HIS A 175 9.99 -5.11 -13.49
CA HIS A 175 8.88 -4.50 -14.20
C HIS A 175 8.00 -5.58 -14.85
N ALA A 176 6.78 -5.23 -15.27
CA ALA A 176 5.86 -6.16 -15.93
C ALA A 176 6.45 -6.78 -17.21
N ASN A 177 7.38 -6.09 -17.87
CA ASN A 177 8.12 -6.59 -19.04
C ASN A 177 9.34 -7.46 -18.69
N GLY A 178 9.56 -7.80 -17.41
CA GLY A 178 10.70 -8.58 -16.94
C GLY A 178 11.98 -7.79 -16.70
N CYS A 179 12.07 -6.52 -17.10
CA CYS A 179 13.27 -5.71 -16.87
C CYS A 179 13.48 -5.41 -15.39
N THR A 180 14.75 -5.33 -14.99
CA THR A 180 15.14 -5.03 -13.61
C THR A 180 14.75 -3.62 -13.19
N ARG A 181 14.14 -3.47 -12.00
CA ARG A 181 13.89 -2.17 -11.36
C ARG A 181 15.15 -1.71 -10.63
N THR A 182 15.90 -0.76 -11.20
CA THR A 182 17.14 -0.28 -10.54
C THR A 182 16.85 0.65 -9.37
N THR A 183 15.81 1.47 -9.51
CA THR A 183 15.37 2.46 -8.55
C THR A 183 13.88 2.34 -8.31
N VAL A 184 13.45 2.47 -7.06
CA VAL A 184 12.05 2.43 -6.65
C VAL A 184 11.78 3.57 -5.68
N LEU A 185 10.71 4.33 -5.91
CA LEU A 185 10.26 5.38 -5.01
C LEU A 185 9.21 4.84 -4.05
N VAL A 186 9.46 4.89 -2.74
CA VAL A 186 8.46 4.61 -1.72
C VAL A 186 7.66 5.87 -1.47
N LYS A 187 6.33 5.78 -1.57
CA LYS A 187 5.42 6.88 -1.24
C LYS A 187 4.60 6.55 -0.02
N VAL A 188 4.54 7.48 0.93
CA VAL A 188 3.80 7.35 2.19
C VAL A 188 3.00 8.63 2.38
N LYS A 189 1.66 8.53 2.37
CA LYS A 189 0.77 9.64 2.72
C LYS A 189 0.12 9.32 4.08
N TRP A 190 0.95 9.38 5.11
CA TRP A 190 0.55 9.06 6.48
C TRP A 190 -0.51 10.06 6.98
N PRO A 191 -1.59 9.60 7.66
CA PRO A 191 -2.64 10.49 8.14
C PRO A 191 -2.11 11.56 9.09
N GLY A 192 -2.43 12.82 8.82
CA GLY A 192 -1.98 13.95 9.63
C GLY A 192 -0.63 14.55 9.25
N TYR A 193 0.12 13.94 8.32
CA TYR A 193 1.39 14.47 7.80
C TYR A 193 1.31 14.79 6.29
N ASN A 194 2.28 15.55 5.80
CA ASN A 194 2.47 15.76 4.37
C ASN A 194 2.98 14.47 3.71
N ILE A 195 2.78 14.35 2.39
CA ILE A 195 3.30 13.21 1.61
C ILE A 195 4.82 13.14 1.81
N TRP A 196 5.29 11.94 2.13
CA TRP A 196 6.70 11.63 2.28
C TRP A 196 7.12 10.62 1.21
N GLU A 197 8.30 10.85 0.64
CA GLU A 197 8.82 10.02 -0.43
C GLU A 197 10.28 9.69 -0.15
N ALA A 198 10.69 8.46 -0.47
CA ALA A 198 12.08 8.06 -0.36
C ALA A 198 12.49 7.10 -1.46
N GLN A 199 13.66 7.35 -2.04
CA GLN A 199 14.23 6.50 -3.06
C GLN A 199 14.93 5.27 -2.45
N ILE A 200 14.74 4.12 -3.08
CA ILE A 200 15.42 2.86 -2.84
C ILE A 200 16.26 2.53 -4.08
N ARG A 201 17.54 2.26 -3.88
CA ARG A 201 18.39 1.59 -4.89
C ARG A 201 18.30 0.08 -4.68
N MET A 202 17.84 -0.62 -5.70
CA MET A 202 17.61 -2.07 -5.64
C MET A 202 18.90 -2.88 -5.79
N LYS A 203 19.92 -2.31 -6.43
CA LYS A 203 21.27 -2.87 -6.43
C LYS A 203 21.86 -2.85 -5.02
N ASN A 204 22.42 -3.97 -4.59
CA ASN A 204 23.09 -4.12 -3.31
C ASN A 204 24.54 -4.55 -3.55
N GLU A 205 25.47 -3.61 -3.39
CA GLU A 205 26.90 -3.87 -3.65
C GLU A 205 27.53 -4.78 -2.61
N SER A 206 27.05 -4.72 -1.36
CA SER A 206 27.56 -5.55 -0.26
C SER A 206 27.05 -6.98 -0.30
N ARG A 207 25.87 -7.23 -0.91
CA ARG A 207 25.26 -8.56 -1.07
C ARG A 207 24.60 -8.65 -2.45
N PRO A 208 25.37 -8.96 -3.50
CA PRO A 208 24.88 -9.02 -4.87
C PRO A 208 23.69 -9.99 -5.05
N GLU A 209 23.65 -11.09 -4.30
CA GLU A 209 22.59 -12.10 -4.30
C GLU A 209 21.23 -11.55 -3.85
N ASP A 210 21.23 -10.52 -2.99
CA ASP A 210 20.00 -9.83 -2.58
C ASP A 210 19.58 -8.76 -3.60
N SER A 211 20.40 -8.44 -4.61
CA SER A 211 20.09 -7.36 -5.53
C SER A 211 18.81 -7.65 -6.31
N TYR A 212 17.94 -6.65 -6.39
CA TYR A 212 16.69 -6.73 -7.15
C TYR A 212 15.72 -7.83 -6.70
N THR A 213 15.87 -8.38 -5.49
CA THR A 213 14.92 -9.37 -4.95
C THR A 213 13.77 -8.70 -4.19
N PHE A 214 12.67 -9.44 -4.00
CA PHE A 214 11.57 -9.00 -3.14
C PHE A 214 12.03 -8.78 -1.69
N ARG A 215 12.92 -9.63 -1.16
CA ARG A 215 13.52 -9.48 0.18
C ARG A 215 14.24 -8.15 0.34
N ARG A 216 15.03 -7.74 -0.66
CA ARG A 216 15.69 -6.43 -0.68
C ARG A 216 14.68 -5.29 -0.66
N LEU A 217 13.62 -5.38 -1.46
CA LEU A 217 12.55 -4.38 -1.45
C LEU A 217 11.93 -4.25 -0.06
N VAL A 218 11.56 -5.37 0.57
CA VAL A 218 10.95 -5.43 1.90
C VAL A 218 11.87 -4.83 2.98
N ASN A 219 13.13 -5.24 3.03
CA ASN A 219 14.11 -4.70 3.99
C ASN A 219 14.30 -3.19 3.82
N GLN A 220 14.41 -2.71 2.58
CA GLN A 220 14.57 -1.29 2.29
C GLN A 220 13.32 -0.48 2.65
N VAL A 221 12.11 -0.98 2.33
CA VAL A 221 10.86 -0.34 2.74
C VAL A 221 10.78 -0.25 4.27
N LYS A 222 11.10 -1.31 5.02
CA LYS A 222 11.18 -1.24 6.50
C LYS A 222 12.11 -0.13 6.98
N ILE A 223 13.32 -0.04 6.43
CA ILE A 223 14.29 1.02 6.76
C ILE A 223 13.69 2.40 6.49
N LYS A 224 13.02 2.57 5.34
CA LYS A 224 12.37 3.84 4.97
C LYS A 224 11.22 4.20 5.92
N ILE A 225 10.40 3.26 6.35
CA ILE A 225 9.31 3.54 7.31
C ILE A 225 9.85 3.87 8.70
N ARG A 226 10.88 3.17 9.19
CA ARG A 226 11.57 3.56 10.43
C ARG A 226 12.12 4.98 10.36
N LYS A 227 12.74 5.33 9.23
CA LYS A 227 13.23 6.68 8.99
C LYS A 227 12.10 7.70 8.98
N PHE A 228 10.98 7.42 8.31
CA PHE A 228 9.82 8.30 8.33
C PHE A 228 9.30 8.56 9.75
N ILE A 229 9.14 7.51 10.57
CA ILE A 229 8.68 7.62 11.95
C ILE A 229 9.66 8.48 12.77
N SER A 230 10.96 8.19 12.69
CA SER A 230 11.99 8.95 13.40
C SER A 230 12.07 10.42 12.96
N ASP A 231 12.05 10.70 11.65
CA ASP A 231 12.09 12.05 11.09
C ASP A 231 10.84 12.89 11.46
N ARG A 232 9.76 12.24 11.93
CA ARG A 232 8.48 12.88 12.28
C ARG A 232 8.09 12.76 13.75
N ALA A 233 8.95 12.18 14.59
CA ALA A 233 8.66 11.94 16.01
C ALA A 233 8.27 13.23 16.75
N ASP A 234 8.95 14.34 16.46
CA ASP A 234 8.72 15.65 17.08
C ASP A 234 7.76 16.55 16.30
N VAL A 235 7.24 16.08 15.16
CA VAL A 235 6.33 16.86 14.31
C VAL A 235 4.90 16.64 14.78
N GLU A 236 4.17 17.73 15.01
CA GLU A 236 2.75 17.68 15.36
C GLU A 236 1.93 17.08 14.21
N SER A 237 1.13 16.06 14.53
CA SER A 237 0.21 15.44 13.58
C SER A 237 -1.12 16.18 13.58
N ARG A 238 -1.70 16.43 12.40
CA ARG A 238 -3.09 16.91 12.29
C ARG A 238 -4.12 15.84 12.67
N ASN A 239 -3.67 14.61 12.91
CA ASN A 239 -4.49 13.50 13.37
C ASN A 239 -3.76 12.78 14.53
N PRO A 240 -4.09 13.09 15.79
CA PRO A 240 -3.44 12.51 16.96
C PRO A 240 -3.50 10.99 17.03
N HIS A 241 -4.58 10.38 16.55
CA HIS A 241 -4.78 8.92 16.51
C HIS A 241 -3.67 8.20 15.72
N TRP A 242 -3.13 8.86 14.69
CA TRP A 242 -2.05 8.35 13.85
C TRP A 242 -0.72 9.09 14.09
N ALA A 243 -0.56 9.83 15.18
CA ALA A 243 0.68 10.53 15.46
C ALA A 243 1.82 9.53 15.69
N VAL A 244 2.98 9.79 15.09
CA VAL A 244 4.19 8.97 15.26
C VAL A 244 5.16 9.60 16.24
N GLY A 245 5.91 8.77 16.97
CA GLY A 245 6.91 9.21 17.93
C GLY A 245 7.18 8.17 19.02
N GLU A 246 8.18 8.45 19.86
CA GLU A 246 8.63 7.55 20.93
C GLU A 246 7.94 7.82 22.28
N VAL A 247 7.11 8.87 22.36
CA VAL A 247 6.37 9.21 23.58
C VAL A 247 5.09 8.37 23.73
N PRO A 248 4.63 8.10 24.97
CA PRO A 248 3.39 7.37 25.21
C PRO A 248 2.21 7.95 24.43
N GLY A 249 1.42 7.06 23.82
CA GLY A 249 0.26 7.42 23.02
C GLY A 249 0.56 7.83 21.57
N ARG A 250 1.81 7.73 21.13
CA ARG A 250 2.19 7.80 19.72
C ARG A 250 2.62 6.44 19.20
N LEU A 251 2.62 6.30 17.89
CA LEU A 251 3.04 5.08 17.19
C LEU A 251 4.55 5.10 16.97
N SER A 252 5.26 4.16 17.58
CA SER A 252 6.66 3.90 17.33
C SER A 252 6.84 2.97 16.13
N ALA A 253 8.08 2.71 15.72
CA ALA A 253 8.35 1.68 14.70
C ALA A 253 8.02 0.25 15.16
N GLU A 254 8.02 -0.02 16.46
CA GLU A 254 7.74 -1.33 17.04
C GLU A 254 6.24 -1.66 16.98
N ASP A 255 5.40 -0.63 16.95
CA ASP A 255 3.95 -0.76 16.85
C ASP A 255 3.46 -1.08 15.42
N ILE A 256 4.34 -1.00 14.42
CA ILE A 256 3.97 -1.11 13.00
C ILE A 256 4.40 -2.45 12.40
N ILE A 257 3.47 -3.07 11.69
CA ILE A 257 3.64 -4.29 10.90
C ILE A 257 3.51 -3.93 9.41
N LEU A 258 4.48 -4.33 8.60
CA LEU A 258 4.41 -4.22 7.14
C LEU A 258 3.71 -5.47 6.57
N LEU A 259 2.50 -5.30 6.03
CA LEU A 259 1.67 -6.39 5.52
C LEU A 259 1.91 -6.69 4.04
N ALA A 260 2.01 -5.65 3.22
CA ALA A 260 2.12 -5.78 1.76
C ALA A 260 2.88 -4.59 1.16
N ILE A 261 3.28 -4.74 -0.09
CA ILE A 261 3.78 -3.64 -0.92
C ILE A 261 2.99 -3.62 -2.22
N VAL A 262 2.35 -2.49 -2.52
CA VAL A 262 1.58 -2.31 -3.76
C VAL A 262 2.35 -1.42 -4.73
N VAL A 263 2.43 -1.85 -5.98
CA VAL A 263 2.96 -1.01 -7.07
C VAL A 263 1.88 0.01 -7.43
N VAL A 264 2.23 1.30 -7.40
CA VAL A 264 1.30 2.42 -7.68
C VAL A 264 1.68 3.21 -8.95
N SER A 265 2.89 2.98 -9.46
CA SER A 265 3.33 3.36 -10.81
C SER A 265 4.48 2.45 -11.23
N GLN A 266 4.98 2.57 -12.46
CA GLN A 266 6.13 1.77 -12.91
C GLN A 266 7.39 1.94 -12.03
N GLY A 267 7.59 3.11 -11.43
CA GLY A 267 8.74 3.43 -10.59
C GLY A 267 8.43 3.65 -9.12
N ALA A 268 7.18 3.48 -8.67
CA ALA A 268 6.79 3.77 -7.30
C ALA A 268 5.96 2.65 -6.65
N VAL A 269 6.19 2.48 -5.35
CA VAL A 269 5.46 1.55 -4.48
C VAL A 269 4.90 2.27 -3.27
N MET A 270 3.85 1.70 -2.70
CA MET A 270 3.25 2.12 -1.44
C MET A 270 3.20 0.91 -0.51
N PRO A 271 3.65 1.04 0.75
CA PRO A 271 3.49 -0.04 1.73
C PRO A 271 2.04 -0.13 2.18
N ILE A 272 1.64 -1.29 2.66
CA ILE A 272 0.39 -1.50 3.42
C ILE A 272 0.81 -1.81 4.85
N LEU A 273 0.37 -0.96 5.77
CA LEU A 273 0.83 -0.96 7.15
C LEU A 273 -0.34 -1.23 8.10
N LYS A 274 -0.06 -1.95 9.18
CA LYS A 274 -0.99 -2.25 10.25
C LYS A 274 -0.34 -1.94 11.60
N VAL A 275 -1.14 -1.48 12.55
CA VAL A 275 -0.73 -1.38 13.95
C VAL A 275 -0.89 -2.75 14.63
N ARG A 276 0.07 -3.14 15.47
CA ARG A 276 0.02 -4.40 16.24
C ARG A 276 -1.33 -4.58 16.95
N ASP A 277 -1.79 -5.82 17.05
CA ASP A 277 -3.14 -6.14 17.55
C ASP A 277 -3.35 -5.80 19.03
N ASP A 278 -2.27 -5.75 19.80
CA ASP A 278 -2.25 -5.43 21.23
C ASP A 278 -1.90 -3.97 21.52
N TYR A 279 -1.79 -3.11 20.49
CA TYR A 279 -1.67 -1.67 20.70
C TYR A 279 -2.99 -1.10 21.23
N VAL A 280 -2.89 -0.25 22.25
CA VAL A 280 -4.03 0.45 22.85
C VAL A 280 -3.95 1.92 22.42
N PHE A 281 -4.96 2.36 21.66
CA PHE A 281 -5.07 3.77 21.27
C PHE A 281 -5.46 4.64 22.49
N PRO A 282 -4.87 5.83 22.68
CA PRO A 282 -5.17 6.71 23.80
C PRO A 282 -6.66 7.11 23.91
N ASP A 283 -7.32 7.28 22.76
CA ASP A 283 -8.70 7.77 22.70
C ASP A 283 -9.70 6.81 23.39
N SER A 284 -9.38 5.52 23.46
CA SER A 284 -10.23 4.49 24.05
C SER A 284 -10.33 4.57 25.58
N ALA A 285 -9.36 5.19 26.26
CA ALA A 285 -9.31 5.19 27.73
C ALA A 285 -10.28 6.19 28.39
N SER A 286 -10.84 7.14 27.61
CA SER A 286 -11.59 8.27 28.17
C SER A 286 -13.09 8.00 28.41
N ASN A 287 -13.65 6.90 27.88
CA ASN A 287 -15.09 6.62 27.97
C ASN A 287 -15.51 5.76 29.19
N ASP A 288 -14.58 5.11 29.90
CA ASP A 288 -14.95 4.17 30.98
C ASP A 288 -15.06 4.83 32.38
N ILE A 289 -14.58 6.06 32.56
CA ILE A 289 -14.53 6.70 33.90
C ILE A 289 -15.92 7.24 34.32
N THR A 290 -16.88 7.40 33.41
CA THR A 290 -18.18 8.03 33.74
C THR A 290 -19.31 7.06 34.12
N SER A 291 -19.08 5.74 34.11
CA SER A 291 -20.14 4.76 34.44
C SER A 291 -20.19 4.31 35.91
N GLY A 292 -19.21 4.70 36.74
CA GLY A 292 -19.11 4.27 38.14
C GLY A 292 -19.49 5.31 39.22
N ALA A 293 -19.79 6.56 38.85
CA ALA A 293 -19.97 7.66 39.82
C ALA A 293 -21.40 8.26 39.85
N ALA A 294 -22.40 7.55 39.35
CA ALA A 294 -23.82 7.95 39.44
C ALA A 294 -24.55 7.23 40.59
N ALA A 295 -23.91 7.13 41.76
CA ALA A 295 -24.56 6.72 42.99
C ALA A 295 -23.88 7.33 44.23
N GLU A 296 -23.54 8.62 44.22
CA GLU A 296 -23.51 9.40 45.46
C GLU A 296 -23.45 10.91 45.20
N SER A 297 -24.26 11.64 45.97
CA SER A 297 -24.18 13.09 46.22
C SER A 297 -24.71 14.04 45.13
N ALA A 298 -26.05 14.12 45.09
CA ALA A 298 -26.72 15.39 44.88
C ALA A 298 -26.62 16.25 46.14
N LEU A 299 -25.99 17.43 46.04
CA LEU A 299 -26.24 18.70 46.77
C LEU A 299 -24.93 19.49 46.90
N HIS A 300 -24.71 20.52 46.07
CA HIS A 300 -24.50 21.91 46.50
C HIS A 300 -23.94 22.81 45.38
N LEU A 301 -24.63 23.94 45.15
CA LEU A 301 -24.20 25.27 44.67
C LEU A 301 -23.51 25.37 43.29
N SER A 302 -24.10 26.00 42.27
CA SER A 302 -24.44 27.43 42.11
C SER A 302 -23.25 28.38 42.31
N GLY A 303 -22.71 28.89 41.19
CA GLY A 303 -21.73 29.97 41.21
C GLY A 303 -21.27 30.40 39.81
N CYS A 304 -21.78 31.55 39.35
CA CYS A 304 -21.46 32.25 38.12
C CYS A 304 -19.96 32.47 37.87
N GLN A 305 -19.53 32.55 36.59
CA GLN A 305 -19.17 33.83 35.94
C GLN A 305 -18.67 33.62 34.51
N ALA A 306 -19.22 34.46 33.61
CA ALA A 306 -18.79 34.62 32.23
C ALA A 306 -17.55 35.53 32.17
N ILE A 307 -16.55 35.12 31.38
CA ILE A 307 -15.48 36.02 30.94
C ILE A 307 -15.34 35.86 29.42
N SER A 308 -15.77 36.90 28.72
CA SER A 308 -15.52 37.16 27.30
C SER A 308 -14.15 37.82 27.14
N ASN A 309 -13.32 37.37 26.19
CA ASN A 309 -12.34 38.23 25.49
C ASN A 309 -11.69 37.55 24.26
N PRO A 310 -10.97 38.28 23.38
CA PRO A 310 -11.45 38.52 22.03
C PRO A 310 -10.54 37.97 20.92
N ALA A 311 -11.02 38.13 19.69
CA ALA A 311 -10.43 37.73 18.43
C ALA A 311 -8.95 38.11 18.25
N ALA A 312 -8.14 37.11 17.87
CA ALA A 312 -6.80 37.31 17.31
C ALA A 312 -6.84 37.05 15.80
N ARG A 313 -6.54 38.11 15.03
CA ARG A 313 -6.31 38.08 13.58
C ARG A 313 -4.98 37.39 13.29
N VAL A 314 -5.00 36.39 12.40
CA VAL A 314 -3.80 35.76 11.84
C VAL A 314 -3.49 36.41 10.48
N PRO A 315 -2.25 36.87 10.22
CA PRO A 315 -1.86 37.33 8.89
C PRO A 315 -1.58 36.13 7.97
N PHE A 316 -2.19 36.17 6.78
CA PHE A 316 -1.85 35.31 5.65
C PHE A 316 -0.46 35.68 5.12
N PHE A 317 0.52 34.78 5.27
CA PHE A 317 1.76 34.82 4.50
C PHE A 317 1.62 33.92 3.27
N CYS A 318 1.58 34.54 2.09
CA CYS A 318 1.65 33.85 0.81
C CYS A 318 3.13 33.74 0.40
N GLY A 319 3.79 32.64 0.77
CA GLY A 319 5.16 32.34 0.34
C GLY A 319 5.15 31.67 -1.02
N ALA A 320 5.66 32.37 -2.04
CA ALA A 320 6.00 31.80 -3.32
C ALA A 320 7.14 30.78 -3.14
N PHE A 321 6.95 29.56 -3.63
CA PHE A 321 8.01 28.56 -3.72
C PHE A 321 8.67 28.67 -5.10
N ASP A 322 9.85 29.27 -5.12
CA ASP A 322 10.78 29.17 -6.24
C ASP A 322 11.34 27.74 -6.31
N PHE A 323 11.18 27.12 -7.48
CA PHE A 323 11.90 25.89 -7.82
C PHE A 323 13.35 26.24 -8.11
N ALA A 324 14.24 26.00 -7.15
CA ALA A 324 15.67 26.00 -7.39
C ALA A 324 16.03 24.84 -8.35
N LEU A 325 16.47 25.21 -9.56
CA LEU A 325 17.27 24.35 -10.42
C LEU A 325 18.52 23.91 -9.64
N CYS A 326 18.69 22.60 -9.46
CA CYS A 326 19.96 22.06 -9.01
C CYS A 326 20.96 22.12 -10.17
N ASP A 327 21.93 23.02 -10.05
CA ASP A 327 23.15 23.02 -10.84
C ASP A 327 23.90 21.69 -10.67
N PHE A 328 24.25 21.07 -11.81
CA PHE A 328 25.16 19.94 -11.86
C PHE A 328 26.61 20.43 -11.82
N PRO A 329 27.47 19.93 -10.93
CA PRO A 329 28.90 20.20 -11.05
C PRO A 329 29.53 19.33 -12.13
N ASN A 330 30.24 20.01 -13.04
CA ASN A 330 31.28 19.56 -13.96
C ASN A 330 31.62 18.05 -13.97
N ALA A 331 31.22 17.39 -15.05
CA ALA A 331 31.74 16.08 -15.46
C ALA A 331 33.08 16.26 -16.19
N GLY A 332 34.18 15.93 -15.52
CA GLY A 332 35.47 15.68 -16.14
C GLY A 332 35.53 14.26 -16.70
N GLN A 333 35.73 14.15 -18.00
CA GLN A 333 36.36 13.05 -18.75
C GLN A 333 36.12 11.61 -18.25
N PHE A 334 35.16 10.92 -18.87
CA PHE A 334 35.33 9.50 -19.19
C PHE A 334 34.88 9.27 -20.64
N ARG A 335 35.81 8.69 -21.42
CA ARG A 335 35.58 8.21 -22.79
C ARG A 335 34.90 6.85 -22.70
N ASP A 336 33.69 6.74 -23.23
CA ASP A 336 33.22 5.61 -24.04
C ASP A 336 31.78 5.89 -24.52
N PRO A 337 31.52 6.01 -25.84
CA PRO A 337 30.20 6.30 -26.36
C PRO A 337 29.55 5.02 -26.87
N CYS A 338 28.72 4.37 -26.04
CA CYS A 338 27.63 3.50 -26.53
C CYS A 338 26.66 3.24 -25.37
N VAL A 339 25.36 3.28 -25.70
CA VAL A 339 24.21 2.98 -24.82
C VAL A 339 23.78 4.12 -23.90
N PHE A 340 23.19 5.18 -24.46
CA PHE A 340 22.09 5.93 -23.81
C PHE A 340 21.40 6.80 -24.86
N ILE A 341 20.31 6.31 -25.44
CA ILE A 341 19.12 7.00 -25.99
C ILE A 341 18.30 5.87 -26.61
N ASP A 342 17.23 5.45 -25.94
CA ASP A 342 16.03 4.89 -26.58
C ASP A 342 14.96 4.66 -25.51
N CYS A 343 14.17 5.71 -25.27
CA CYS A 343 12.82 5.61 -24.72
C CYS A 343 12.13 6.99 -24.78
N PHE A 344 12.07 7.62 -25.95
CA PHE A 344 11.11 8.70 -26.21
C PHE A 344 11.01 8.94 -27.71
N GLN A 345 10.26 8.09 -28.41
CA GLN A 345 9.56 8.44 -29.65
C GLN A 345 8.55 7.35 -29.98
N GLY A 346 7.30 7.74 -30.22
CA GLY A 346 6.24 6.84 -30.62
C GLY A 346 4.90 7.28 -30.06
N LEU A 347 4.30 8.31 -30.67
CA LEU A 347 2.86 8.51 -30.84
C LEU A 347 2.64 9.83 -31.62
N TYR A 348 2.92 9.77 -32.92
CA TYR A 348 2.25 10.57 -33.94
C TYR A 348 2.11 9.68 -35.18
N ASN A 349 0.99 8.98 -35.24
CA ASN A 349 0.15 8.73 -36.42
C ASN A 349 -1.10 7.98 -35.96
#